data_AF-A0A3N0EGD6-F1
#
_entry.id   AF-A0A3N0EGD6-F1
#
_cell.length_a   1.000
_cell.length_b   1.000
_cell.length_c   1.000
_cell.angle_alpha   90.00
_cell.angle_beta   90.00
_cell.angle_gamma   90.00
#
_symmetry.space_group_name_H-M   'P 1'
#
loop_
_entity.id
_entity.type
_entity.pdbx_description
1 polymer ?
#
loop_
_entity_poly.entity_id
_entity_poly.type
_entity_poly.pdbx_seq_one_letter_code
_entity_poly.pdbx_strand_id
1 'polypeptide(L)'
;MSVLVAGVGASGLFLLALVFLRLARRMRDGTLPRNGFVGIRTAATTHSEAAWSAGHHAAEPLTRVIAYVAVVAAVVTVALALLLRLAGVADSVAVIPTLVALGVGCGTVFALNGWAAVVASRAARGHHTSGGRDG
;
A
#
# COMPACT_ATOMS: atom_id res chain seq x y z
N MET A 1 23.17 15.33 -0.15
CA MET A 1 21.77 15.47 -0.64
C MET A 1 21.09 14.12 -0.85
N SER A 2 21.73 13.15 -1.53
CA SER A 2 21.19 11.80 -1.78
C SER A 2 20.71 11.08 -0.51
N VAL A 3 21.53 11.06 0.56
CA VAL A 3 21.18 10.41 1.84
C VAL A 3 19.99 11.09 2.53
N LEU A 4 19.88 12.42 2.43
CA LEU A 4 18.74 13.16 2.99
C LEU A 4 17.44 12.81 2.23
N VAL A 5 17.50 12.77 0.90
CA VAL A 5 16.38 12.35 0.05
C VAL A 5 15.96 10.91 0.39
N ALA A 6 16.93 10.00 0.51
CA ALA A 6 16.67 8.62 0.91
C ALA A 6 16.03 8.54 2.30
N GLY A 7 16.53 9.29 3.27
CA GLY A 7 16.00 9.31 4.64
C GLY A 7 14.56 9.81 4.71
N VAL A 8 14.26 10.94 4.05
CA VAL A 8 12.89 11.50 4.00
C VAL A 8 11.95 10.53 3.27
N GLY A 9 12.32 10.05 2.09
CA GLY A 9 11.50 9.12 1.32
C GLY A 9 11.24 7.80 2.06
N ALA A 10 12.28 7.22 2.67
CA ALA A 10 12.16 5.99 3.44
C ALA A 10 11.31 6.17 4.69
N SER A 11 11.38 7.32 5.38
CA SER A 11 10.51 7.60 6.52
C SER A 11 9.03 7.61 6.12
N GLY A 12 8.70 8.21 4.97
CA GLY A 12 7.34 8.20 4.43
C GLY A 12 6.86 6.78 4.09
N LEU A 13 7.69 5.99 3.41
CA LEU A 13 7.39 4.58 3.09
C LEU A 13 7.23 3.73 4.35
N PHE A 14 8.05 3.94 5.38
CA PHE A 14 7.96 3.20 6.64
C PHE A 14 6.68 3.54 7.41
N LEU A 15 6.32 4.82 7.48
CA LEU A 15 5.03 5.25 8.06
C LEU A 15 3.85 4.64 7.29
N LEU A 16 3.92 4.63 5.96
CA LEU A 16 2.91 4.03 5.10
C LEU A 16 2.79 2.52 5.34
N ALA A 17 3.90 1.80 5.49
CA ALA A 17 3.91 0.39 5.83
C ALA A 17 3.22 0.10 7.16
N LEU A 18 3.49 0.90 8.20
CA LEU A 18 2.84 0.77 9.50
C LEU A 18 1.32 0.96 9.39
N VAL A 19 0.88 1.93 8.60
CA VAL A 19 -0.54 2.16 8.32
C VAL A 19 -1.15 0.93 7.64
N PHE A 20 -0.55 0.44 6.56
CA PHE A 20 -1.06 -0.73 5.85
C PHE A 20 -1.08 -2.00 6.70
N LEU A 21 -0.10 -2.24 7.56
CA LEU A 21 -0.12 -3.36 8.51
C LEU A 21 -1.29 -3.23 9.50
N ARG A 22 -1.55 -2.03 10.02
CA ARG A 22 -2.70 -1.79 10.91
C ARG A 22 -4.02 -1.99 10.17
N LEU A 23 -4.11 -1.54 8.92
CA LEU A 23 -5.31 -1.74 8.10
C LEU A 23 -5.54 -3.21 7.80
N ALA A 24 -4.53 -3.95 7.35
CA ALA A 24 -4.64 -5.37 7.07
C ALA A 24 -5.10 -6.17 8.31
N ARG A 25 -4.61 -5.82 9.52
CA ARG A 25 -5.11 -6.41 10.77
C ARG A 25 -6.60 -6.13 10.96
N ARG A 26 -7.04 -4.87 10.83
CA ARG A 26 -8.46 -4.51 10.97
C ARG A 26 -9.36 -5.15 9.90
N MET A 27 -8.86 -5.29 8.68
CA MET A 27 -9.57 -5.97 7.59
C MET A 27 -9.76 -7.45 7.91
N ARG A 28 -8.71 -8.14 8.38
CA ARG A 28 -8.78 -9.54 8.80
C ARG A 28 -9.72 -9.74 9.97
N ASP A 29 -9.62 -8.87 10.98
CA ASP A 29 -10.38 -8.99 12.21
C ASP A 29 -11.84 -8.50 12.03
N GLY A 30 -12.21 -8.01 10.84
CA GLY A 30 -13.55 -7.50 10.53
C GLY A 30 -13.93 -6.22 11.29
N THR A 31 -12.96 -5.58 11.93
CA THR A 31 -13.16 -4.40 12.79
C THR A 31 -13.00 -3.08 12.05
N LEU A 32 -12.84 -3.10 10.73
CA LEU A 32 -12.67 -1.89 9.93
C LEU A 32 -14.03 -1.18 9.78
N PRO A 33 -14.25 -0.03 10.44
CA PRO A 33 -15.52 0.67 10.35
C PRO A 33 -15.70 1.22 8.93
N ARG A 34 -16.91 1.14 8.40
CA ARG A 34 -17.29 1.84 7.16
C ARG A 34 -17.39 3.33 7.45
N ASN A 35 -16.27 4.04 7.29
CA ASN A 35 -16.19 5.49 7.49
C ASN A 35 -15.71 6.22 6.22
N GLY A 36 -15.79 7.55 6.24
CA GLY A 36 -15.39 8.38 5.10
C GLY A 36 -13.87 8.55 4.91
N PHE A 37 -13.05 8.11 5.87
CA PHE A 37 -11.64 8.48 5.94
C PHE A 37 -10.69 7.33 5.57
N VAL A 38 -11.08 6.07 5.78
CA VAL A 38 -10.18 4.92 5.70
C VAL A 38 -10.85 3.76 4.98
N GLY A 39 -10.11 3.11 4.07
CA GLY A 39 -10.52 1.89 3.38
C GLY A 39 -10.60 2.04 1.86
N ILE A 40 -10.92 0.93 1.19
CA ILE A 40 -11.10 0.89 -0.26
C ILE A 40 -12.53 1.30 -0.58
N ARG A 41 -12.69 2.48 -1.16
CA ARG A 41 -14.01 3.08 -1.44
C ARG A 41 -14.28 3.02 -2.94
N THR A 42 -14.96 1.97 -3.36
CA THR A 42 -15.54 1.89 -4.71
C THR A 42 -17.05 1.76 -4.58
N ALA A 43 -17.78 2.07 -5.65
CA ALA A 43 -19.24 1.94 -5.64
C ALA A 43 -19.71 0.54 -5.18
N ALA A 44 -18.92 -0.50 -5.47
CA ALA A 44 -19.20 -1.86 -5.01
C ALA A 44 -18.96 -2.05 -3.51
N THR A 45 -17.81 -1.64 -2.98
CA THR A 45 -17.46 -1.87 -1.57
C THR A 45 -18.29 -1.01 -0.61
N THR A 46 -18.82 0.12 -1.08
CA THR A 46 -19.66 1.02 -0.28
C THR A 46 -21.15 0.77 -0.44
N HIS A 47 -21.59 -0.31 -1.09
CA HIS A 47 -23.02 -0.58 -1.32
C HIS A 47 -23.73 -1.08 -0.05
N SER A 48 -23.09 -1.96 0.73
CA SER A 48 -23.63 -2.52 1.97
C SER A 48 -22.52 -2.89 2.95
N GLU A 49 -22.85 -3.13 4.23
CA GLU A 49 -21.88 -3.62 5.22
C GLU A 49 -21.28 -4.97 4.83
N ALA A 50 -22.09 -5.86 4.25
CA ALA A 50 -21.62 -7.15 3.75
C ALA A 50 -20.61 -6.98 2.60
N ALA A 51 -20.90 -6.08 1.65
CA ALA A 51 -19.99 -5.76 0.55
C ALA A 51 -18.69 -5.09 1.03
N TRP A 52 -18.79 -4.24 2.05
CA TRP A 52 -17.65 -3.62 2.71
C TRP A 52 -16.73 -4.67 3.34
N SER A 53 -17.28 -5.54 4.19
CA SER A 53 -16.54 -6.59 4.88
C SER A 53 -15.91 -7.57 3.88
N ALA A 54 -16.69 -8.10 2.92
CA ALA A 54 -16.19 -9.05 1.93
C ALA A 54 -15.07 -8.46 1.05
N GLY A 55 -15.23 -7.21 0.60
CA GLY A 55 -14.22 -6.53 -0.21
C GLY A 55 -12.90 -6.34 0.55
N HIS A 56 -12.98 -5.92 1.81
CA HIS A 56 -11.80 -5.69 2.65
C HIS A 56 -11.12 -6.98 3.09
N HIS A 57 -11.89 -8.01 3.42
CA HIS A 57 -11.36 -9.33 3.72
C HIS A 57 -10.61 -9.92 2.51
N ALA A 58 -11.15 -9.77 1.30
CA ALA A 58 -10.49 -10.23 0.07
C ALA A 58 -9.21 -9.43 -0.26
N ALA A 59 -9.17 -8.14 0.07
CA ALA A 59 -8.00 -7.29 -0.18
C ALA A 59 -6.92 -7.37 0.93
N GLU A 60 -7.21 -8.04 2.05
CA GLU A 60 -6.31 -8.13 3.20
C GLU A 60 -4.91 -8.68 2.88
N PRO A 61 -4.77 -9.79 2.12
CA PRO A 61 -3.45 -10.35 1.84
C PRO A 61 -2.60 -9.37 1.02
N LEU A 62 -3.22 -8.72 0.02
CA LEU A 62 -2.54 -7.75 -0.83
C LEU A 62 -2.18 -6.48 -0.05
N THR A 63 -3.02 -6.07 0.90
CA THR A 63 -2.74 -4.96 1.83
C THR A 63 -1.50 -5.25 2.69
N ARG A 64 -1.28 -6.50 3.13
CA ARG A 64 -0.03 -6.88 3.80
C ARG A 64 1.17 -6.84 2.86
N VAL A 65 1.02 -7.35 1.64
CA VAL A 65 2.09 -7.32 0.63
C VAL A 65 2.53 -5.88 0.36
N ILE A 66 1.58 -4.94 0.22
CA ILE A 66 1.86 -3.51 0.08
C ILE A 66 2.75 -3.00 1.22
N ALA A 67 2.44 -3.38 2.47
CA ALA A 67 3.24 -2.95 3.60
C ALA A 67 4.68 -3.49 3.54
N TYR A 68 4.86 -4.77 3.20
CA TYR A 68 6.19 -5.36 3.07
C TYR A 68 6.99 -4.74 1.92
N VAL A 69 6.34 -4.50 0.78
CA VAL A 69 6.96 -3.80 -0.36
C VAL A 69 7.41 -2.40 0.04
N ALA A 70 6.59 -1.66 0.81
CA ALA A 70 6.96 -0.34 1.30
C ALA A 70 8.19 -0.38 2.24
N VAL A 71 8.28 -1.38 3.14
CA VAL A 71 9.48 -1.57 3.98
C VAL A 71 10.71 -1.92 3.14
N VAL A 72 10.59 -2.86 2.21
CA VAL A 72 11.70 -3.26 1.33
C VAL A 72 12.18 -2.07 0.50
N ALA A 73 11.26 -1.31 -0.10
CA ALA A 73 11.59 -0.10 -0.85
C ALA A 73 12.31 0.95 0.02
N ALA A 74 11.86 1.16 1.26
CA ALA A 74 12.52 2.07 2.21
C ALA A 74 13.96 1.62 2.51
N VAL A 75 14.15 0.35 2.83
CA VAL A 75 15.47 -0.23 3.16
C VAL A 75 16.40 -0.17 1.95
N VAL A 76 15.93 -0.59 0.77
CA VAL A 76 16.72 -0.57 -0.46
C VAL A 76 17.16 0.86 -0.82
N THR A 77 16.26 1.83 -0.70
CA THR A 77 16.57 3.24 -1.00
C THR A 77 17.65 3.80 -0.08
N VAL A 78 17.56 3.54 1.23
CA VAL A 78 18.56 3.98 2.21
C VAL A 78 19.89 3.25 2.01
N ALA A 79 19.85 1.93 1.86
CA ALA A 79 21.04 1.12 1.66
C ALA A 79 21.80 1.56 0.39
N LEU A 80 21.09 1.77 -0.72
CA LEU A 80 21.68 2.26 -1.96
C LEU A 80 22.37 3.62 -1.78
N ALA A 81 21.70 4.58 -1.15
CA ALA A 81 22.27 5.92 -0.91
C ALA A 81 23.51 5.86 -0.01
N LEU A 82 23.51 5.02 1.03
CA LEU A 82 24.66 4.83 1.91
C LEU A 82 25.83 4.14 1.20
N LEU A 83 25.56 3.09 0.42
CA LEU A 83 26.59 2.38 -0.35
C LEU A 83 27.27 3.31 -1.37
N LEU A 84 26.49 4.13 -2.09
CA LEU A 84 27.04 5.11 -3.04
C LEU A 84 27.90 6.16 -2.35
N ARG A 85 27.47 6.63 -1.15
CA ARG A 85 28.27 7.56 -0.34
C ARG A 85 29.58 6.92 0.12
N LEU A 86 29.55 5.68 0.59
CA LEU A 86 30.74 4.94 1.03
C LEU A 86 31.69 4.66 -0.13
N ALA A 87 31.17 4.45 -1.33
CA ALA A 87 31.96 4.30 -2.56
C ALA A 87 32.56 5.62 -3.08
N GLY A 88 32.34 6.76 -2.40
CA GLY A 88 32.87 8.07 -2.79
C GLY A 88 32.19 8.68 -4.02
N VAL A 89 31.01 8.19 -4.42
CA VAL A 89 30.26 8.75 -5.54
C VAL A 89 29.81 10.16 -5.19
N ALA A 90 30.05 11.12 -6.09
CA ALA A 90 29.63 12.50 -5.91
C ALA A 90 28.11 12.58 -5.66
N ASP A 91 27.72 13.39 -4.68
CA ASP A 91 26.32 13.50 -4.22
C ASP A 91 25.33 13.89 -5.35
N SER A 92 25.78 14.71 -6.31
CA SER A 92 25.02 15.11 -7.49
C SER A 92 24.73 13.95 -8.46
N VAL A 93 25.59 12.92 -8.47
CA VAL A 93 25.41 11.70 -9.28
C VAL A 93 24.62 10.67 -8.50
N ALA A 94 24.91 10.49 -7.21
CA ALA A 94 24.25 9.50 -6.35
C ALA A 94 22.76 9.77 -6.14
N VAL A 95 22.30 11.01 -6.28
CA VAL A 95 20.87 11.37 -6.12
C VAL A 95 19.98 10.72 -7.19
N ILE A 96 20.48 10.54 -8.42
CA ILE A 96 19.70 9.98 -9.54
C ILE A 96 19.25 8.54 -9.26
N PRO A 97 20.15 7.56 -9.02
CA PRO A 97 19.74 6.19 -8.72
C PRO A 97 18.94 6.10 -7.40
N THR A 98 19.20 6.99 -6.44
CA THR A 98 18.41 7.07 -5.20
C THR A 98 16.95 7.46 -5.48
N LEU A 99 16.72 8.46 -6.32
CA LEU A 99 15.38 8.88 -6.73
C LEU A 99 14.68 7.81 -7.58
N VAL A 100 15.43 7.11 -8.45
CA VAL A 100 14.89 5.99 -9.24
C VAL A 100 14.43 4.86 -8.32
N ALA A 101 15.25 4.45 -7.36
CA ALA A 101 14.89 3.41 -6.39
C ALA A 101 13.64 3.78 -5.58
N LEU A 102 13.58 5.03 -5.08
CA LEU A 102 12.42 5.55 -4.37
C LEU A 102 11.18 5.58 -5.27
N GLY A 103 11.32 6.09 -6.49
CA GLY A 103 10.24 6.21 -7.47
C GLY A 103 9.65 4.86 -7.86
N VAL A 104 10.50 3.86 -8.10
CA VAL A 104 10.06 2.47 -8.36
C VAL A 104 9.30 1.93 -7.16
N GLY A 105 9.83 2.09 -5.95
CA GLY A 105 9.16 1.64 -4.72
C GLY A 105 7.78 2.26 -4.53
N CYS A 106 7.68 3.59 -4.66
CA CYS A 106 6.41 4.30 -4.62
C CYS A 106 5.46 3.82 -5.72
N GLY A 107 5.95 3.69 -6.95
CA GLY A 107 5.17 3.21 -8.10
C GLY A 107 4.58 1.81 -7.88
N THR A 108 5.38 0.88 -7.34
CA THR A 108 4.89 -0.46 -6.99
C THR A 108 3.82 -0.41 -5.91
N VAL A 109 4.00 0.40 -4.86
CA VAL A 109 2.99 0.59 -3.80
C VAL A 109 1.67 1.12 -4.38
N PHE A 110 1.70 2.10 -5.26
CA PHE A 110 0.51 2.64 -5.92
C PHE A 110 -0.17 1.61 -6.83
N ALA A 111 0.61 0.87 -7.62
CA ALA A 111 0.09 -0.18 -8.50
C ALA A 111 -0.62 -1.28 -7.71
N LEU A 112 -0.01 -1.75 -6.60
CA LEU A 112 -0.60 -2.75 -5.72
C LEU A 112 -1.86 -2.23 -5.01
N ASN A 113 -1.90 -0.95 -4.62
CA ASN A 113 -3.12 -0.32 -4.09
C ASN A 113 -4.26 -0.32 -5.10
N GLY A 114 -3.97 0.01 -6.37
CA GLY A 114 -4.95 -0.08 -7.45
C GLY A 114 -5.44 -1.50 -7.65
N TRP A 115 -4.55 -2.50 -7.58
CA TRP A 115 -4.93 -3.90 -7.69
C TRP A 115 -5.79 -4.36 -6.49
N ALA A 116 -5.47 -3.93 -5.27
CA ALA A 116 -6.28 -4.18 -4.08
C ALA A 116 -7.70 -3.61 -4.24
N ALA A 117 -7.82 -2.41 -4.83
CA ALA A 117 -9.11 -1.82 -5.14
C ALA A 117 -9.94 -2.66 -6.14
N VAL A 118 -9.28 -3.23 -7.16
CA VAL A 118 -9.91 -4.14 -8.12
C VAL A 118 -10.37 -5.43 -7.45
N VAL A 119 -9.52 -6.06 -6.62
CA VAL A 119 -9.85 -7.29 -5.89
C VAL A 119 -11.03 -7.07 -4.94
N ALA A 120 -10.99 -6.00 -4.14
CA ALA A 120 -12.07 -5.66 -3.23
C ALA A 120 -13.40 -5.42 -3.97
N SER A 121 -13.36 -4.70 -5.09
CA SER A 121 -14.54 -4.41 -5.90
C SER A 121 -15.14 -5.67 -6.53
N ARG A 122 -14.31 -6.62 -6.96
CA ARG A 122 -14.76 -7.90 -7.50
C ARG A 122 -15.45 -8.74 -6.43
N ALA A 123 -14.84 -8.85 -5.25
CA ALA A 123 -15.42 -9.58 -4.12
C ALA A 123 -16.75 -8.94 -3.65
N ALA A 124 -16.79 -7.62 -3.54
CA ALA A 124 -18.01 -6.89 -3.16
C ALA A 124 -19.17 -7.11 -4.15
N ARG A 125 -18.91 -7.16 -5.46
CA ARG A 125 -19.94 -7.42 -6.48
C ARG A 125 -20.53 -8.83 -6.40
N GLY A 126 -19.76 -9.84 -6.00
CA GLY A 126 -20.27 -11.21 -5.83
C GLY A 126 -21.38 -11.33 -4.76
N HIS A 127 -21.41 -10.39 -3.82
CA HIS A 127 -22.48 -10.31 -2.82
C HIS A 127 -23.72 -9.52 -3.29
N HIS A 128 -23.62 -8.74 -4.37
CA HIS A 128 -24.78 -8.04 -4.94
C HIS A 128 -25.70 -9.00 -5.71
N THR A 129 -25.13 -10.03 -6.36
CA THR A 129 -25.88 -11.00 -7.17
C THR A 129 -26.59 -12.09 -6.37
N SER A 130 -26.19 -12.31 -5.10
CA SER A 130 -26.79 -13.34 -4.23
C SER A 130 -27.94 -12.81 -3.38
N GLY A 131 -27.98 -11.51 -3.06
CA GLY A 131 -29.04 -10.88 -2.25
C GLY A 131 -30.33 -10.51 -3.01
N GLY A 132 -30.42 -10.81 -4.31
CA GLY A 132 -31.59 -10.51 -5.14
C GLY A 132 -32.63 -11.65 -5.27
N ARG A 133 -32.45 -12.78 -4.55
CA ARG A 133 -33.39 -13.92 -4.57
C ARG A 133 -34.28 -14.04 -3.33
N ASP A 134 -34.11 -13.15 -2.35
CA ASP A 134 -34.74 -13.27 -1.03
C ASP A 134 -35.54 -11.99 -0.66
N GLY A 135 -36.24 -11.41 -1.64
CA GLY A 135 -37.13 -10.26 -1.45
C GLY A 135 -38.53 -10.54 -1.98
#